data_AF-A0A3M2AX15-F1
#
_entry.id   AF-A0A3M2AX15-F1
#
_cell.length_a   1.000
_cell.length_b   1.000
_cell.length_c   1.000
_cell.angle_alpha   90.00
_cell.angle_beta   90.00
_cell.angle_gamma   90.00
#
_symmetry.space_group_name_H-M   'P 1'
#
loop_
_entity.id
_entity.type
_entity.pdbx_description
1 polymer ?
#
loop_
_entity_poly.entity_id
_entity_poly.type
_entity_poly.pdbx_seq_one_letter_code
_entity_poly.pdbx_strand_id
1 'polypeptide(L)'
;MTKEYEIGLNLIKTVRKELEELTSVQDRLSARRIVNAIINPITASAYQIRVGDGPNKEEVLKVLLALVKEMRELSDLDNLKEKVKSLIEFVESVEKETAKHGQG
;
A
#
# COMPACT_ATOMS: atom_id res chain seq x y z
N MET A 1 10.37 -8.35 -12.91
CA MET A 1 9.40 -7.24 -12.76
C MET A 1 9.94 -6.01 -13.46
N THR A 2 9.06 -5.10 -13.86
CA THR A 2 9.45 -3.83 -14.50
C THR A 2 9.92 -2.79 -13.48
N LYS A 3 10.67 -1.79 -13.95
CA LYS A 3 11.15 -0.68 -13.12
C LYS A 3 9.99 0.11 -12.50
N GLU A 4 8.91 0.33 -13.26
CA GLU A 4 7.71 1.02 -12.79
C GLU A 4 7.07 0.25 -11.63
N TYR A 5 6.97 -1.07 -11.76
CA TYR A 5 6.45 -1.93 -10.68
C TYR A 5 7.33 -1.84 -9.41
N GLU A 6 8.65 -1.89 -9.56
CA GLU A 6 9.61 -1.72 -8.45
C GLU A 6 9.50 -0.37 -7.76
N ILE A 7 9.40 0.72 -8.55
CA ILE A 7 9.17 2.08 -8.01
C ILE A 7 7.87 2.11 -7.22
N GLY A 8 6.80 1.50 -7.75
CA GLY A 8 5.51 1.40 -7.08
C GLY A 8 5.59 0.71 -5.73
N LEU A 9 6.27 -0.44 -5.65
CA LEU A 9 6.49 -1.14 -4.38
C LEU A 9 7.36 -0.31 -3.43
N ASN A 10 8.41 0.33 -3.94
CA ASN A 10 9.31 1.12 -3.11
C ASN A 10 8.59 2.31 -2.47
N LEU A 11 7.67 2.97 -3.18
CA LEU A 11 6.85 4.04 -2.62
C LEU A 11 6.02 3.58 -1.42
N ILE A 12 5.44 2.36 -1.47
CA ILE A 12 4.71 1.79 -0.32
C ILE A 12 5.66 1.59 0.86
N LYS A 13 6.86 1.06 0.60
CA LYS A 13 7.89 0.83 1.63
C LYS A 13 8.33 2.12 2.32
N THR A 14 8.46 3.21 1.57
CA THR A 14 8.88 4.50 2.15
C THR A 14 7.90 5.07 3.17
N VAL A 15 6.62 4.67 3.11
CA VAL A 15 5.57 5.08 4.05
C VAL A 15 5.08 3.94 4.92
N ARG A 16 5.86 2.87 5.04
CA ARG A 16 5.48 1.66 5.79
C ARG A 16 5.20 1.97 7.26
N LYS A 17 6.01 2.83 7.88
CA LYS A 17 5.86 3.20 9.29
C LYS A 17 4.52 3.89 9.55
N GLU A 18 4.15 4.82 8.69
CA GLU A 18 2.90 5.56 8.77
C GLU A 18 1.69 4.65 8.50
N LEU A 19 1.81 3.69 7.57
CA LEU A 19 0.81 2.65 7.37
C LEU A 19 0.63 1.81 8.65
N GLU A 20 1.72 1.35 9.28
CA GLU A 20 1.67 0.60 10.53
C GLU A 20 1.04 1.44 11.66
N GLU A 21 1.40 2.72 11.78
CA GLU A 21 0.81 3.66 12.74
C GLU A 21 -0.71 3.82 12.52
N LEU A 22 -1.15 3.92 11.27
CA LEU A 22 -2.55 4.03 10.90
C LEU A 22 -3.37 2.82 11.39
N THR A 23 -2.77 1.63 11.49
CA THR A 23 -3.47 0.44 12.01
C THR A 23 -3.82 0.52 13.49
N SER A 24 -3.11 1.36 14.26
CA SER A 24 -3.23 1.46 15.71
C SER A 24 -4.00 2.70 16.18
N VAL A 25 -4.36 3.60 15.25
CA VAL A 25 -5.02 4.85 15.59
C VAL A 25 -6.45 4.63 16.08
N GLN A 26 -6.85 5.37 17.12
CA GLN A 26 -8.20 5.24 17.71
C GLN A 26 -9.15 6.36 17.29
N ASP A 27 -8.62 7.52 16.91
CA ASP A 27 -9.41 8.70 16.59
C ASP A 27 -9.23 9.17 15.14
N ARG A 28 -10.28 9.80 14.61
CA ARG A 28 -10.33 10.26 13.22
C ARG A 28 -9.37 11.42 12.94
N LEU A 29 -9.06 12.26 13.93
CA LEU A 29 -8.18 13.41 13.74
C LEU A 29 -6.74 12.95 13.49
N SER A 30 -6.25 12.02 14.31
CA SER A 30 -4.95 11.39 14.15
C SER A 30 -4.90 10.57 12.85
N ALA A 31 -5.94 9.80 12.56
CA ALA A 31 -6.04 9.05 11.30
C ALA A 31 -5.91 9.98 10.08
N ARG A 32 -6.61 11.13 10.09
CA ARG A 32 -6.55 12.12 9.01
C ARG A 32 -5.15 12.69 8.82
N ARG A 33 -4.42 12.96 9.91
CA ARG A 33 -3.04 13.46 9.84
C ARG A 33 -2.13 12.46 9.15
N ILE A 34 -2.22 11.20 9.53
CA ILE A 34 -1.43 10.11 8.93
C ILE A 34 -1.81 9.94 7.46
N VAL A 35 -3.12 9.85 7.15
CA VAL A 35 -3.62 9.72 5.78
C VAL A 35 -3.12 10.86 4.89
N ASN A 36 -3.15 12.11 5.36
CA ASN A 36 -2.63 13.24 4.59
C ASN A 36 -1.14 13.12 4.25
N ALA A 37 -0.35 12.47 5.11
CA ALA A 37 1.07 12.23 4.85
C ALA A 37 1.30 11.14 3.79
N ILE A 38 0.43 10.11 3.73
CA ILE A 38 0.66 8.91 2.91
C ILE A 38 -0.21 8.78 1.66
N ILE A 39 -1.30 9.53 1.54
CA ILE A 39 -2.24 9.37 0.42
C ILE A 39 -1.57 9.62 -0.94
N ASN A 40 -0.65 10.58 -1.01
CA ASN A 40 0.09 10.89 -2.23
C ASN A 40 1.04 9.76 -2.64
N PRO A 41 1.96 9.26 -1.79
CA PRO A 41 2.83 8.14 -2.16
C PRO A 41 2.04 6.85 -2.45
N ILE A 42 0.94 6.58 -1.76
CA ILE A 42 0.06 5.43 -2.04
C ILE A 42 -0.62 5.58 -3.40
N THR A 43 -1.14 6.77 -3.72
CA THR A 43 -1.72 7.06 -5.03
C THR A 43 -0.68 6.96 -6.14
N ALA A 44 0.52 7.49 -5.92
CA ALA A 44 1.63 7.39 -6.86
C ALA A 44 2.04 5.93 -7.10
N SER A 45 2.10 5.11 -6.04
CA SER A 45 2.34 3.68 -6.14
C SER A 45 1.32 2.99 -7.04
N ALA A 46 0.02 3.26 -6.85
CA ALA A 46 -1.04 2.69 -7.68
C ALA A 46 -0.85 3.03 -9.17
N TYR A 47 -0.44 4.25 -9.49
CA TYR A 47 -0.15 4.64 -10.86
C TYR A 47 1.05 3.90 -11.46
N GLN A 48 2.14 3.77 -10.70
CA GLN A 48 3.35 3.07 -11.14
C GLN A 48 3.09 1.58 -11.35
N ILE A 49 2.38 0.93 -10.42
CA ILE A 49 2.01 -0.49 -10.54
C ILE A 49 1.04 -0.72 -11.70
N ARG A 50 0.12 0.21 -11.97
CA ARG A 50 -0.81 0.11 -13.12
C ARG A 50 -0.08 0.04 -14.45
N VAL A 51 0.97 0.86 -14.63
CA VAL A 51 1.73 0.93 -15.89
C VAL A 51 2.88 -0.08 -15.95
N GLY A 52 3.39 -0.52 -14.81
CA GLY A 52 4.39 -1.58 -14.72
C GLY A 52 3.81 -2.98 -14.85
N ASP A 53 4.69 -3.96 -14.91
CA ASP A 53 4.39 -5.40 -14.85
C ASP A 53 5.18 -6.09 -13.72
N GLY A 54 4.52 -7.01 -13.01
CA GLY A 54 5.08 -7.68 -11.83
C GLY A 54 4.12 -8.70 -11.20
N PRO A 55 4.59 -9.45 -10.19
CA PRO A 55 3.83 -10.52 -9.56
C PRO A 55 2.52 -10.03 -8.97
N ASN A 56 1.41 -10.71 -9.27
CA ASN A 56 0.09 -10.42 -8.70
C ASN A 56 -0.31 -8.93 -8.88
N LYS A 57 0.07 -8.32 -10.00
CA LYS A 57 -0.16 -6.89 -10.31
C LYS A 57 -1.62 -6.48 -10.13
N GLU A 58 -2.55 -7.28 -10.64
CA GLU A 58 -3.97 -6.96 -10.60
C GLU A 58 -4.49 -6.94 -9.16
N GLU A 59 -4.03 -7.89 -8.34
CA GLU A 59 -4.36 -7.97 -6.92
C GLU A 59 -3.80 -6.78 -6.14
N VAL A 60 -2.51 -6.42 -6.33
CA VAL A 60 -1.93 -5.22 -5.70
C VAL A 60 -2.74 -3.98 -6.06
N LEU A 61 -3.02 -3.82 -7.35
CA LEU A 61 -3.68 -2.64 -7.85
C LEU A 61 -5.10 -2.53 -7.27
N LYS A 62 -5.81 -3.65 -7.15
CA LYS A 62 -7.13 -3.70 -6.50
C LYS A 62 -7.04 -3.27 -5.03
N VAL A 63 -6.05 -3.75 -4.28
CA VAL A 63 -5.84 -3.36 -2.87
C VAL A 63 -5.53 -1.86 -2.77
N LEU A 64 -4.62 -1.36 -3.60
CA LEU A 64 -4.23 0.06 -3.60
C LEU A 64 -5.40 0.98 -3.97
N LEU A 65 -6.17 0.66 -5.01
CA LEU A 65 -7.30 1.49 -5.42
C LEU A 65 -8.40 1.53 -4.36
N ALA A 66 -8.68 0.38 -3.73
CA ALA A 66 -9.60 0.32 -2.59
C ALA A 66 -9.09 1.18 -1.43
N LEU A 67 -7.81 1.06 -1.07
CA LEU A 67 -7.21 1.85 0.00
C LEU A 67 -7.23 3.36 -0.29
N VAL A 68 -6.91 3.79 -1.51
CA VAL A 68 -6.98 5.21 -1.91
C VAL A 68 -8.41 5.74 -1.75
N LYS A 69 -9.42 4.95 -2.09
CA LYS A 69 -10.82 5.32 -1.88
C LYS A 69 -11.13 5.53 -0.40
N GLU A 70 -10.79 4.55 0.44
CA GLU A 70 -11.02 4.63 1.90
C GLU A 70 -10.28 5.81 2.54
N MET A 71 -9.05 6.10 2.09
CA MET A 71 -8.28 7.26 2.56
C MET A 71 -8.95 8.60 2.22
N ARG A 72 -9.58 8.70 1.03
CA ARG A 72 -10.29 9.93 0.62
C ARG A 72 -11.59 10.13 1.38
N GLU A 73 -12.30 9.04 1.62
CA GLU A 73 -13.61 9.08 2.29
C GLU A 73 -13.45 9.26 3.80
N LEU A 74 -12.48 8.56 4.41
CA LEU A 74 -12.20 8.55 5.86
C LEU A 74 -13.47 8.35 6.72
N SER A 75 -14.46 7.68 6.16
CA SER A 75 -15.78 7.45 6.75
C SER A 75 -15.79 6.23 7.68
N ASP A 76 -14.99 5.22 7.36
CA ASP A 76 -14.88 3.98 8.14
C ASP A 76 -13.41 3.72 8.48
N LEU A 77 -13.06 3.94 9.76
CA LEU A 77 -11.68 3.76 10.22
C LEU A 77 -11.30 2.29 10.32
N ASP A 78 -12.25 1.40 10.62
CA ASP A 78 -11.93 -0.01 10.81
C ASP A 78 -11.70 -0.68 9.45
N ASN A 79 -12.55 -0.39 8.46
CA ASN A 79 -12.33 -0.83 7.08
C ASN A 79 -11.01 -0.25 6.52
N LEU A 80 -10.69 1.02 6.78
CA LEU A 80 -9.42 1.61 6.38
C LEU A 80 -8.23 0.82 6.96
N LYS A 81 -8.26 0.52 8.27
CA LYS A 81 -7.20 -0.25 8.94
C LYS A 81 -7.07 -1.66 8.36
N GLU A 82 -8.18 -2.32 8.04
CA GLU A 82 -8.15 -3.64 7.39
C GLU A 82 -7.48 -3.57 6.02
N LYS A 83 -7.82 -2.58 5.18
CA LYS A 83 -7.16 -2.40 3.87
C LYS A 83 -5.66 -2.13 4.01
N VAL A 84 -5.27 -1.34 5.01
CA VAL A 84 -3.86 -1.08 5.30
C VAL A 84 -3.12 -2.37 5.68
N LYS A 85 -3.70 -3.20 6.56
CA LYS A 85 -3.12 -4.49 6.94
C LYS A 85 -2.95 -5.40 5.73
N SER A 86 -4.00 -5.53 4.90
CA SER A 86 -3.92 -6.31 3.67
C SER A 86 -2.84 -5.82 2.72
N LEU A 87 -2.64 -4.50 2.59
CA LEU A 87 -1.55 -3.96 1.77
C LEU A 87 -0.17 -4.36 2.32
N ILE A 88 0.05 -4.22 3.63
CA ILE A 88 1.32 -4.57 4.28
C ILE A 88 1.63 -6.06 4.06
N GLU A 89 0.66 -6.94 4.39
CA GLU A 89 0.79 -8.39 4.22
C GLU A 89 1.10 -8.77 2.76
N PHE A 90 0.44 -8.09 1.81
CA PHE A 90 0.65 -8.35 0.40
C PHE A 90 2.07 -7.98 -0.04
N VAL A 91 2.54 -6.78 0.32
CA VAL A 91 3.90 -6.33 -0.04
C VAL A 91 4.95 -7.28 0.54
N GLU A 92 4.76 -7.73 1.78
CA GLU A 92 5.65 -8.72 2.40
C GLU A 92 5.62 -10.07 1.68
N SER A 93 4.46 -10.52 1.19
CA SER A 93 4.34 -11.75 0.41
C SER A 93 5.14 -11.64 -0.89
N VAL A 94 4.97 -10.55 -1.64
CA VAL A 94 5.71 -10.32 -2.89
C VAL A 94 7.21 -10.26 -2.64
N GLU A 95 7.65 -9.64 -1.55
CA GLU A 95 9.07 -9.62 -1.16
C GLU A 95 9.61 -11.04 -0.86
N LYS A 96 8.83 -11.87 -0.16
CA LYS A 96 9.22 -13.26 0.13
C LYS A 96 9.29 -14.12 -1.14
N GLU A 97 8.36 -13.94 -2.08
CA GLU A 97 8.36 -14.66 -3.35
C GLU A 97 9.53 -14.28 -4.25
N THR A 98 9.89 -13.00 -4.26
CA THR A 98 10.99 -12.47 -5.07
C THR A 98 12.37 -12.77 -4.47
N ALA A 99 12.50 -12.78 -3.14
CA ALA A 99 13.72 -13.21 -2.46
C ALA A 99 14.00 -14.72 -2.63
N LYS A 100 12.96 -15.57 -2.69
CA LYS A 100 13.10 -17.02 -2.91
C LYS A 100 13.54 -17.39 -4.33
N HIS A 101 13.25 -16.56 -5.33
CA HIS A 101 13.67 -16.79 -6.72
C HIS A 101 15.04 -16.19 -7.07
N GLY A 102 15.71 -15.50 -6.14
CA GLY A 102 17.08 -14.99 -6.31
C GLY A 102 18.19 -15.98 -5.92
N GLN A 103 17.84 -17.21 -5.55
CA GLN A 103 18.76 -18.32 -5.26
C GLN A 103 18.39 -19.51 -6.15
N GLY A 104 18.83 -19.49 -7.41
CA GLY A 104 18.64 -20.57 -8.38
C GLY A 104 19.58 -20.40 -9.55
#